data_AF-A0A966PXR4-F1
#
_entry.id   AF-A0A966PXR4-F1
#
_cell.length_a   1.000
_cell.length_b   1.000
_cell.length_c   1.000
_cell.angle_alpha   90.00
_cell.angle_beta   90.00
_cell.angle_gamma   90.00
#
_symmetry.space_group_name_H-M   'P 1'
#
loop_
_entity.id
_entity.type
_entity.pdbx_description
1 polymer ?
#
loop_
_entity_poly.entity_id
_entity_poly.type
_entity_poly.pdbx_seq_one_letter_code
_entity_poly.pdbx_strand_id
1 'polypeptide(L)'
;MAQSSTTIRSAASHKATITGTVISFSQTGTEYKINSSNTTTHSLGNYAQYDLITVSGSANNNNTFTVKSVATNGSYIIVEETVTTESAGASVSLAHVGFVTAKYQGDGYYSQIDGVHTVAYHVSAGSVTAANNFNGSIKMQGSLATTPTEDDWFDIADTTFTADTSTSVSSYNFTGNFVWVRAKCYNWTTASSSVTKILYNH
;
A
#
# COMPACT_ATOMS: atom_id res chain seq x y z
N MET A 1 8.11 -23.87 -21.84
CA MET A 1 7.44 -22.56 -22.00
C MET A 1 8.22 -21.55 -21.18
N ALA A 2 8.65 -20.44 -21.76
CA ALA A 2 9.27 -19.36 -20.98
C ALA A 2 8.18 -18.71 -20.12
N GLN A 3 8.38 -18.69 -18.81
CA GLN A 3 7.45 -18.05 -17.90
C GLN A 3 7.62 -16.53 -18.00
N SER A 4 6.60 -15.83 -18.51
CA SER A 4 6.60 -14.36 -18.55
C SER A 4 6.24 -13.81 -17.18
N SER A 5 7.03 -12.88 -16.65
CA SER A 5 6.76 -12.24 -15.36
C SER A 5 5.43 -11.48 -15.38
N THR A 6 4.63 -11.65 -14.33
CA THR A 6 3.36 -10.92 -14.13
C THR A 6 3.64 -9.55 -13.52
N THR A 7 3.07 -8.49 -14.08
CA THR A 7 3.15 -7.15 -13.47
C THR A 7 2.12 -7.05 -12.35
N ILE A 8 2.58 -7.05 -11.10
CA ILE A 8 1.70 -7.03 -9.91
C ILE A 8 1.38 -5.62 -9.41
N ARG A 9 2.19 -4.64 -9.84
CA ARG A 9 1.94 -3.21 -9.67
C ARG A 9 2.52 -2.48 -10.89
N SER A 10 1.72 -1.64 -11.53
CA SER A 10 2.18 -0.67 -12.52
C SER A 10 2.82 0.54 -11.82
N ALA A 11 3.00 1.66 -12.53
CA ALA A 11 3.54 2.85 -11.92
C ALA A 11 2.66 3.34 -10.76
N ALA A 12 3.30 3.66 -9.63
CA ALA A 12 2.71 4.30 -8.47
C ALA A 12 3.54 5.53 -8.09
N SER A 13 2.88 6.56 -7.58
CA SER A 13 3.49 7.80 -7.11
C SER A 13 2.97 8.14 -5.74
N HIS A 14 3.77 8.86 -4.96
CA HIS A 14 3.37 9.35 -3.66
C HIS A 14 2.34 10.49 -3.77
N LYS A 15 1.47 10.60 -2.75
CA LYS A 15 0.36 11.55 -2.71
C LYS A 15 0.56 12.57 -1.60
N ALA A 16 0.19 13.83 -1.84
CA ALA A 16 0.35 14.87 -0.83
C ALA A 16 -0.46 14.56 0.44
N THR A 17 0.09 14.92 1.59
CA THR A 17 -0.62 14.84 2.86
C THR A 17 -1.80 15.80 2.87
N ILE A 18 -2.96 15.31 3.30
CA ILE A 18 -4.17 16.13 3.50
C ILE A 18 -4.29 16.41 4.99
N THR A 19 -4.32 17.68 5.39
CA THR A 19 -4.47 18.06 6.81
C THR A 19 -5.58 19.08 6.96
N GLY A 20 -6.57 18.79 7.80
CA GLY A 20 -7.67 19.73 8.05
C GLY A 20 -8.61 19.30 9.17
N THR A 21 -9.56 20.19 9.47
CA THR A 21 -10.57 19.99 10.52
C THR A 21 -11.87 19.36 10.02
N VAL A 22 -11.95 19.10 8.72
CA VAL A 22 -13.14 18.60 8.01
C VAL A 22 -13.19 17.07 7.93
N ILE A 23 -12.18 16.39 8.48
CA ILE A 23 -12.07 14.93 8.45
C ILE A 23 -12.86 14.33 9.61
N SER A 24 -13.69 13.33 9.30
CA SER A 24 -14.44 12.55 10.29
C SER A 24 -14.32 11.06 10.01
N PHE A 25 -14.71 10.24 10.98
CA PHE A 25 -14.65 8.78 10.90
C PHE A 25 -16.04 8.22 11.18
N SER A 26 -16.48 7.26 10.39
CA SER A 26 -17.78 6.62 10.61
C SER A 26 -17.72 5.14 10.31
N GLN A 27 -18.43 4.35 11.11
CA GLN A 27 -18.63 2.93 10.87
C GLN A 27 -20.11 2.67 10.59
N THR A 28 -20.41 1.93 9.53
CA THR A 28 -21.77 1.45 9.22
C THR A 28 -21.71 -0.02 8.86
N GLY A 29 -22.11 -0.90 9.78
CA GLY A 29 -21.93 -2.34 9.61
C GLY A 29 -20.44 -2.69 9.46
N THR A 30 -20.08 -3.25 8.31
CA THR A 30 -18.71 -3.63 7.94
C THR A 30 -18.01 -2.58 7.07
N GLU A 31 -18.62 -1.42 6.86
CA GLU A 31 -17.97 -0.30 6.15
C GLU A 31 -17.33 0.65 7.16
N TYR A 32 -16.00 0.72 7.14
CA TYR A 32 -15.19 1.65 7.92
C TYR A 32 -14.79 2.82 7.03
N LYS A 33 -15.27 4.04 7.34
CA LYS A 33 -15.12 5.21 6.48
C LYS A 33 -14.25 6.28 7.12
N ILE A 34 -13.37 6.85 6.30
CA ILE A 34 -12.73 8.15 6.55
C ILE A 34 -13.40 9.14 5.59
N ASN A 35 -14.00 10.18 6.15
CA ASN A 35 -14.85 11.13 5.46
C ASN A 35 -14.19 12.51 5.43
N SER A 36 -14.51 13.29 4.39
CA SER A 36 -14.18 14.71 4.30
C SER A 36 -15.44 15.48 3.94
N SER A 37 -15.80 16.48 4.76
CA SER A 37 -16.93 17.37 4.48
C SER A 37 -16.62 18.46 3.45
N ASN A 38 -15.35 18.58 3.02
CA ASN A 38 -14.93 19.56 2.02
C ASN A 38 -14.01 18.93 0.96
N THR A 39 -14.61 18.51 -0.16
CA THR A 39 -13.89 17.90 -1.28
C THR A 39 -13.21 18.92 -2.19
N THR A 40 -13.42 20.22 -2.02
CA THR A 40 -12.76 21.24 -2.84
C THR A 40 -11.29 21.38 -2.46
N THR A 41 -10.98 21.30 -1.15
CA THR A 41 -9.61 21.47 -0.63
C THR A 41 -9.05 20.23 0.04
N HIS A 42 -9.91 19.29 0.46
CA HIS A 42 -9.53 18.05 1.15
C HIS A 42 -10.19 16.84 0.49
N SER A 43 -10.12 16.78 -0.84
CA SER A 43 -10.62 15.64 -1.62
C SER A 43 -9.83 14.38 -1.29
N LEU A 44 -10.55 13.31 -0.97
CA LEU A 44 -9.96 11.98 -0.80
C LEU A 44 -9.92 11.21 -2.13
N GLY A 45 -10.40 11.81 -3.22
CA GLY A 45 -10.45 11.22 -4.56
C GLY A 45 -9.08 10.98 -5.19
N ASN A 46 -8.02 11.58 -4.64
CA ASN A 46 -6.65 11.35 -5.11
C ASN A 46 -6.10 10.00 -4.63
N TYR A 47 -6.66 9.42 -3.56
CA TYR A 47 -6.29 8.08 -3.12
C TYR A 47 -6.83 7.01 -4.08
N ALA A 48 -6.30 5.80 -3.97
CA ALA A 48 -6.71 4.66 -4.77
C ALA A 48 -6.79 3.41 -3.87
N GLN A 49 -7.48 2.39 -4.36
CA GLN A 49 -7.48 1.09 -3.71
C GLN A 49 -6.04 0.60 -3.48
N TYR A 50 -5.82 0.03 -2.30
CA TYR A 50 -4.57 -0.46 -1.74
C TYR A 50 -3.54 0.59 -1.31
N ASP A 51 -3.85 1.88 -1.36
CA ASP A 51 -2.97 2.88 -0.74
C ASP A 51 -2.94 2.70 0.79
N LEU A 52 -1.79 3.00 1.40
CA LEU A 52 -1.60 3.02 2.85
C LEU A 52 -1.60 4.45 3.36
N ILE A 53 -2.53 4.77 4.25
CA ILE A 53 -2.74 6.11 4.79
C ILE A 53 -2.55 6.09 6.30
N THR A 54 -1.57 6.82 6.81
CA THR A 54 -1.41 7.06 8.24
C THR A 54 -2.24 8.27 8.66
N VAL A 55 -3.18 8.03 9.57
CA VAL A 55 -3.97 9.05 10.23
C VAL A 55 -3.24 9.51 11.49
N SER A 56 -3.19 10.82 11.70
CA SER A 56 -2.68 11.44 12.92
C SER A 56 -3.50 12.66 13.31
N GLY A 57 -3.53 13.01 14.60
CA GLY A 57 -4.29 14.17 15.12
C GLY A 57 -5.78 13.89 15.37
N SER A 58 -6.23 12.65 15.18
CA SER A 58 -7.55 12.19 15.64
C SER A 58 -7.51 11.81 17.12
N ALA A 59 -8.65 11.53 17.76
CA ALA A 59 -8.65 11.08 19.16
C ALA A 59 -8.47 9.56 19.28
N ASN A 60 -9.07 8.77 18.39
CA ASN A 60 -9.14 7.31 18.48
C ASN A 60 -8.63 6.57 17.22
N ASN A 61 -8.39 7.27 16.12
CA ASN A 61 -8.07 6.65 14.83
C ASN A 61 -6.62 6.89 14.38
N ASN A 62 -5.68 7.08 15.31
CA ASN A 62 -4.27 7.36 14.98
C ASN A 62 -3.51 6.08 14.59
N ASN A 63 -3.82 5.54 13.41
CA ASN A 63 -3.20 4.32 12.87
C ASN A 63 -2.98 4.44 11.36
N THR A 64 -2.30 3.44 10.78
CA THR A 64 -2.22 3.27 9.33
C THR A 64 -3.35 2.39 8.84
N PHE A 65 -4.02 2.85 7.79
CA PHE A 65 -5.15 2.19 7.17
C PHE A 65 -4.86 1.85 5.71
N THR A 66 -5.40 0.73 5.26
CA THR A 66 -5.36 0.26 3.88
C THR A 66 -6.66 0.64 3.18
N VAL A 67 -6.57 1.37 2.07
CA VAL A 67 -7.74 1.83 1.31
C VAL A 67 -8.37 0.66 0.57
N LYS A 68 -9.62 0.34 0.90
CA LYS A 68 -10.44 -0.66 0.21
C LYS A 68 -11.10 -0.10 -1.04
N SER A 69 -11.65 1.09 -0.94
CA SER A 69 -12.31 1.78 -2.06
C SER A 69 -12.39 3.29 -1.82
N VAL A 70 -12.62 4.03 -2.90
CA VAL A 70 -12.70 5.50 -2.89
C VAL A 70 -14.04 5.91 -3.49
N ALA A 71 -14.76 6.80 -2.82
CA ALA A 71 -16.01 7.33 -3.34
C ALA A 71 -15.77 8.12 -4.64
N THR A 72 -16.63 7.95 -5.64
CA THR A 72 -16.49 8.63 -6.95
C THR A 72 -16.46 10.16 -6.83
N ASN A 73 -17.09 10.71 -5.79
CA ASN A 73 -17.11 12.15 -5.50
C ASN A 73 -15.94 12.62 -4.61
N GLY A 74 -15.05 11.72 -4.19
CA GLY A 74 -13.91 12.02 -3.32
C GLY A 74 -14.28 12.39 -1.87
N SER A 75 -15.54 12.21 -1.45
CA SER A 75 -16.00 12.59 -0.11
C SER A 75 -15.64 11.60 0.99
N TYR A 76 -15.38 10.34 0.65
CA TYR A 76 -14.97 9.33 1.62
C TYR A 76 -14.12 8.24 0.96
N ILE A 77 -13.36 7.55 1.80
CA ILE A 77 -12.71 6.28 1.48
C ILE A 77 -13.23 5.22 2.44
N ILE A 78 -13.33 3.99 1.96
CA ILE A 78 -13.55 2.82 2.80
C ILE A 78 -12.18 2.19 3.06
N VAL A 79 -11.90 1.80 4.29
CA VAL A 79 -10.65 1.16 4.72
C VAL A 79 -10.89 -0.27 5.19
N GLU A 80 -9.84 -1.08 5.22
CA GLU A 80 -9.94 -2.49 5.65
C GLU A 80 -9.93 -2.64 7.18
N GLU A 81 -9.17 -1.80 7.89
CA GLU A 81 -9.05 -1.81 9.34
C GLU A 81 -10.23 -1.08 10.00
N THR A 82 -10.57 -1.48 11.23
CA THR A 82 -11.69 -0.89 11.97
C THR A 82 -11.45 0.56 12.32
N VAL A 83 -12.47 1.42 12.18
CA VAL A 83 -12.45 2.81 12.63
C VAL A 83 -13.41 3.02 13.80
N THR A 84 -13.02 3.87 14.74
CA THR A 84 -13.94 4.37 15.78
C THR A 84 -14.65 5.60 15.24
N THR A 85 -15.99 5.67 15.40
CA THR A 85 -16.76 6.82 14.90
C THR A 85 -16.38 8.10 15.64
N GLU A 86 -16.06 9.15 14.89
CA GLU A 86 -15.64 10.45 15.41
C GLU A 86 -16.14 11.58 14.53
N SER A 87 -16.64 12.65 15.14
CA SER A 87 -17.05 13.87 14.44
C SER A 87 -15.85 14.68 13.97
N ALA A 88 -16.07 15.46 12.91
CA ALA A 88 -15.09 16.45 12.45
C ALA A 88 -14.87 17.56 13.49
N GLY A 89 -13.71 18.21 13.45
CA GLY A 89 -13.37 19.35 14.30
C GLY A 89 -11.92 19.37 14.79
N ALA A 90 -11.32 18.20 15.00
CA ALA A 90 -9.88 18.08 15.28
C ALA A 90 -9.06 18.28 14.00
N SER A 91 -7.85 18.83 14.12
CA SER A 91 -6.93 18.94 12.98
C SER A 91 -6.30 17.56 12.69
N VAL A 92 -6.88 16.83 11.76
CA VAL A 92 -6.45 15.48 11.36
C VAL A 92 -5.57 15.56 10.12
N SER A 93 -4.47 14.80 10.10
CA SER A 93 -3.59 14.63 8.95
C SER A 93 -3.68 13.21 8.39
N LEU A 94 -3.84 13.11 7.08
CA LEU A 94 -3.88 11.89 6.28
C LEU A 94 -2.61 11.84 5.42
N ALA A 95 -1.60 11.11 5.89
CA ALA A 95 -0.33 10.96 5.19
C ALA A 95 -0.33 9.68 4.36
N HIS A 96 -0.09 9.78 3.06
CA HIS A 96 0.15 8.60 2.23
C HIS A 96 1.55 8.06 2.52
N VAL A 97 1.65 6.83 3.01
CA VAL A 97 2.94 6.24 3.43
C VAL A 97 3.38 5.06 2.56
N GLY A 98 2.57 4.69 1.57
CA GLY A 98 2.87 3.58 0.68
C GLY A 98 1.62 2.93 0.10
N PHE A 99 1.74 1.67 -0.28
CA PHE A 99 0.64 0.88 -0.84
C PHE A 99 0.89 -0.61 -0.61
N VAL A 100 -0.16 -1.42 -0.71
CA VAL A 100 -0.08 -2.85 -0.95
C VAL A 100 -0.51 -3.16 -2.39
N THR A 101 -0.17 -4.32 -2.91
CA THR A 101 -0.74 -4.80 -4.18
C THR A 101 -1.98 -5.63 -3.93
N ALA A 102 -2.76 -5.89 -4.99
CA ALA A 102 -3.68 -7.02 -4.97
C ALA A 102 -2.93 -8.31 -4.58
N LYS A 103 -3.68 -9.28 -4.07
CA LYS A 103 -3.15 -10.61 -3.79
C LYS A 103 -2.93 -11.38 -5.10
N TYR A 104 -1.81 -12.08 -5.19
CA TYR A 104 -1.47 -12.98 -6.30
C TYR A 104 -1.26 -14.38 -5.74
N GLN A 105 -1.57 -15.40 -6.54
CA GLN A 105 -1.42 -16.79 -6.13
C GLN A 105 0.06 -17.07 -5.84
N GLY A 106 0.33 -17.65 -4.68
CA GLY A 106 1.62 -18.26 -4.37
C GLY A 106 1.59 -19.76 -4.65
N ASP A 107 2.69 -20.45 -4.36
CA ASP A 107 2.85 -21.87 -4.68
C ASP A 107 1.89 -22.76 -3.87
N GLY A 108 1.63 -22.36 -2.62
CA GLY A 108 0.69 -23.02 -1.73
C GLY A 108 -0.76 -23.01 -2.20
N TYR A 109 -1.13 -22.07 -3.09
CA TYR A 109 -2.44 -22.09 -3.74
C TYR A 109 -2.66 -23.37 -4.55
N TYR A 110 -1.59 -23.92 -5.12
CA TYR A 110 -1.60 -25.13 -5.94
C TYR A 110 -1.22 -26.39 -5.14
N SER A 111 -1.19 -26.31 -3.80
CA SER A 111 -0.77 -27.39 -2.91
C SER A 111 0.67 -27.87 -3.16
N GLN A 112 1.51 -26.98 -3.66
CA GLN A 112 2.94 -27.19 -3.84
C GLN A 112 3.71 -26.56 -2.67
N ILE A 113 4.90 -27.10 -2.37
CA ILE A 113 5.68 -26.75 -1.15
C ILE A 113 7.09 -26.24 -1.49
N ASP A 114 7.53 -26.38 -2.74
CA ASP A 114 8.92 -26.15 -3.19
C ASP A 114 9.01 -25.08 -4.30
N GLY A 115 7.98 -24.26 -4.45
CA GLY A 115 7.94 -23.20 -5.45
C GLY A 115 8.95 -22.11 -5.15
N VAL A 116 9.77 -21.82 -6.16
CA VAL A 116 10.68 -20.68 -6.16
C VAL A 116 9.94 -19.47 -6.70
N HIS A 117 9.76 -18.49 -5.83
CA HIS A 117 9.19 -17.21 -6.18
C HIS A 117 10.30 -16.21 -6.51
N THR A 118 10.11 -15.42 -7.56
CA THR A 118 10.99 -14.31 -7.92
C THR A 118 10.20 -13.01 -8.00
N VAL A 119 10.73 -11.94 -7.42
CA VAL A 119 10.18 -10.59 -7.55
C VAL A 119 11.24 -9.62 -8.03
N ALA A 120 10.85 -8.64 -8.83
CA ALA A 120 11.69 -7.52 -9.21
C ALA A 120 10.96 -6.19 -8.93
N TYR A 121 11.60 -5.32 -8.17
CA TYR A 121 11.16 -3.97 -7.87
C TYR A 121 11.86 -2.98 -8.80
N HIS A 122 11.09 -2.21 -9.57
CA HIS A 122 11.61 -1.11 -10.36
C HIS A 122 11.17 0.21 -9.72
N VAL A 123 12.13 1.07 -9.42
CA VAL A 123 11.89 2.35 -8.73
C VAL A 123 12.57 3.51 -9.46
N SER A 124 12.12 4.73 -9.21
CA SER A 124 12.87 5.91 -9.64
C SER A 124 14.15 6.04 -8.80
N ALA A 125 15.31 6.05 -9.44
CA ALA A 125 16.60 6.25 -8.78
C ALA A 125 17.58 6.96 -9.73
N GLY A 126 18.65 7.52 -9.17
CA GLY A 126 19.71 8.17 -9.95
C GLY A 126 19.33 9.51 -10.58
N SER A 127 18.23 10.16 -10.17
CA SER A 127 17.88 11.51 -10.62
C SER A 127 18.88 12.54 -10.08
N VAL A 128 19.20 13.55 -10.89
CA VAL A 128 20.02 14.72 -10.52
C VAL A 128 19.40 15.46 -9.31
N THR A 129 18.07 15.48 -9.24
CA THR A 129 17.35 16.02 -8.09
C THR A 129 16.95 14.88 -7.18
N ALA A 130 17.58 14.79 -5.99
CA ALA A 130 17.31 13.76 -4.99
C ALA A 130 15.82 13.63 -4.61
N ALA A 131 15.04 14.71 -4.75
CA ALA A 131 13.59 14.71 -4.52
C ALA A 131 12.82 13.74 -5.43
N ASN A 132 13.37 13.36 -6.59
CA ASN A 132 12.72 12.44 -7.53
C ASN A 132 13.10 10.97 -7.30
N ASN A 133 14.02 10.69 -6.39
CA ASN A 133 14.43 9.33 -6.07
C ASN A 133 13.44 8.71 -5.08
N PHE A 134 13.06 7.46 -5.36
CA PHE A 134 12.30 6.66 -4.42
C PHE A 134 13.04 6.61 -3.09
N ASN A 135 12.30 6.74 -1.99
CA ASN A 135 12.86 6.91 -0.66
C ASN A 135 12.13 6.06 0.40
N GLY A 136 11.27 5.14 -0.05
CA GLY A 136 10.60 4.17 0.81
C GLY A 136 11.29 2.81 0.79
N SER A 137 10.58 1.83 1.33
CA SER A 137 10.96 0.42 1.28
C SER A 137 9.86 -0.40 0.62
N ILE A 138 10.24 -1.49 -0.05
CA ILE A 138 9.33 -2.46 -0.67
C ILE A 138 9.73 -3.85 -0.19
N LYS A 139 8.76 -4.67 0.19
CA LYS A 139 8.96 -6.07 0.58
C LYS A 139 7.81 -6.94 0.08
N MET A 140 8.00 -8.26 0.07
CA MET A 140 6.92 -9.21 -0.13
C MET A 140 6.26 -9.57 1.20
N GLN A 141 4.96 -9.80 1.14
CA GLN A 141 4.17 -10.39 2.20
C GLN A 141 3.50 -11.67 1.70
N GLY A 142 3.33 -12.63 2.61
CA GLY A 142 2.65 -13.89 2.37
C GLY A 142 1.43 -14.05 3.28
N SER A 143 0.49 -14.88 2.85
CA SER A 143 -0.62 -15.35 3.68
C SER A 143 -0.90 -16.83 3.45
N LEU A 144 -1.32 -17.51 4.51
CA LEU A 144 -1.77 -18.91 4.49
C LEU A 144 -3.31 -19.02 4.42
N ALA A 145 -4.03 -17.91 4.60
CA ALA A 145 -5.49 -17.89 4.57
C ALA A 145 -6.01 -17.85 3.14
N THR A 146 -7.11 -18.55 2.84
CA THR A 146 -7.75 -18.48 1.50
C THR A 146 -8.45 -17.15 1.25
N THR A 147 -8.95 -16.51 2.31
CA THR A 147 -9.59 -15.19 2.32
C THR A 147 -8.91 -14.29 3.35
N PRO A 148 -7.68 -13.79 3.08
CA PRO A 148 -6.92 -13.04 4.06
C PRO A 148 -7.56 -11.69 4.36
N THR A 149 -7.57 -11.32 5.63
CA THR A 149 -7.75 -9.96 6.16
C THR A 149 -6.37 -9.30 6.32
N GLU A 150 -6.31 -8.01 6.71
CA GLU A 150 -5.02 -7.32 6.89
C GLU A 150 -4.12 -7.96 7.96
N ASP A 151 -4.70 -8.65 8.95
CA ASP A 151 -3.96 -9.34 10.03
C ASP A 151 -3.36 -10.69 9.59
N ASP A 152 -3.80 -11.25 8.45
CA ASP A 152 -3.35 -12.54 7.94
C ASP A 152 -2.05 -12.46 7.09
N TRP A 153 -1.52 -11.25 6.92
CA TRP A 153 -0.32 -10.99 6.12
C TRP A 153 0.91 -10.85 6.99
N PHE A 154 1.92 -11.65 6.70
CA PHE A 154 3.23 -11.57 7.35
C PHE A 154 4.32 -11.23 6.33
N ASP A 155 5.38 -10.60 6.80
CA ASP A 155 6.51 -10.22 5.95
C ASP A 155 7.35 -11.44 5.58
N ILE A 156 7.71 -11.55 4.30
CA ILE A 156 8.62 -12.59 3.82
C ILE A 156 10.05 -12.09 4.00
N ALA A 157 10.85 -12.82 4.77
CA ALA A 157 12.25 -12.50 5.04
C ALA A 157 13.06 -12.35 3.74
N ASP A 158 14.12 -11.55 3.81
CA ASP A 158 15.09 -11.34 2.72
C ASP A 158 14.51 -10.83 1.38
N THR A 159 13.29 -10.27 1.39
CA THR A 159 12.68 -9.62 0.23
C THR A 159 12.63 -8.09 0.33
N THR A 160 13.25 -7.51 1.35
CA THR A 160 13.16 -6.06 1.58
C THR A 160 14.19 -5.32 0.73
N PHE A 161 13.68 -4.46 -0.15
CA PHE A 161 14.43 -3.37 -0.77
C PHE A 161 14.19 -2.08 0.03
N THR A 162 15.27 -1.43 0.42
CA THR A 162 15.23 -0.06 0.97
C THR A 162 15.98 0.84 0.01
N ALA A 163 15.34 1.94 -0.37
CA ALA A 163 15.90 2.81 -1.39
C ALA A 163 17.24 3.42 -0.95
N ASP A 164 18.22 3.35 -1.84
CA ASP A 164 19.58 3.88 -1.64
C ASP A 164 19.91 5.05 -2.58
N THR A 165 18.91 5.57 -3.30
CA THR A 165 18.99 6.63 -4.33
C THR A 165 19.71 6.27 -5.64
N SER A 166 20.33 5.11 -5.75
CA SER A 166 21.14 4.69 -6.91
C SER A 166 20.62 3.42 -7.61
N THR A 167 19.96 2.54 -6.88
CA THR A 167 19.43 1.27 -7.38
C THR A 167 18.07 1.45 -8.02
N SER A 168 18.01 1.37 -9.35
CA SER A 168 16.75 1.47 -10.10
C SER A 168 15.97 0.16 -10.19
N VAL A 169 16.65 -0.98 -10.00
CA VAL A 169 16.07 -2.32 -10.04
C VAL A 169 16.70 -3.18 -8.95
N SER A 170 15.88 -3.83 -8.13
CA SER A 170 16.31 -4.86 -7.18
C SER A 170 15.43 -6.10 -7.32
N SER A 171 16.03 -7.29 -7.24
CA SER A 171 15.34 -8.56 -7.40
C SER A 171 15.65 -9.51 -6.26
N TYR A 172 14.66 -10.28 -5.84
CA TYR A 172 14.75 -11.23 -4.74
C TYR A 172 14.12 -12.56 -5.13
N ASN A 173 14.66 -13.63 -4.58
CA ASN A 173 14.05 -14.95 -4.64
C ASN A 173 13.64 -15.36 -3.23
N PHE A 174 12.50 -16.02 -3.11
CA PHE A 174 12.03 -16.58 -1.85
C PHE A 174 11.30 -17.89 -2.12
N THR A 175 11.26 -18.76 -1.11
CA THR A 175 10.51 -20.01 -1.16
C THR A 175 9.51 -20.03 0.00
N GLY A 176 8.46 -20.83 -0.15
CA GLY A 176 7.51 -21.04 0.92
C GLY A 176 6.12 -21.44 0.43
N ASN A 177 5.38 -22.10 1.31
CA ASN A 177 4.02 -22.56 1.04
C ASN A 177 3.00 -21.43 1.29
N PHE A 178 3.02 -20.39 0.46
CA PHE A 178 2.10 -19.25 0.57
C PHE A 178 0.87 -19.46 -0.32
N VAL A 179 -0.34 -19.32 0.25
CA VAL A 179 -1.57 -19.34 -0.55
C VAL A 179 -1.67 -18.06 -1.37
N TRP A 180 -1.33 -16.93 -0.75
CA TRP A 180 -1.29 -15.63 -1.43
C TRP A 180 0.00 -14.90 -1.12
N VAL A 181 0.45 -14.12 -2.10
CA VAL A 181 1.52 -13.13 -1.94
C VAL A 181 1.05 -11.74 -2.38
N ARG A 182 1.65 -10.70 -1.80
CA ARG A 182 1.50 -9.32 -2.26
C ARG A 182 2.79 -8.55 -2.01
N ALA A 183 3.01 -7.46 -2.72
CA ALA A 183 4.07 -6.51 -2.37
C ALA A 183 3.50 -5.43 -1.44
N LYS A 184 4.31 -4.97 -0.48
CA LYS A 184 4.03 -3.84 0.40
C LYS A 184 5.12 -2.80 0.25
N CYS A 185 4.75 -1.62 -0.22
CA CYS A 185 5.56 -0.41 -0.16
C CYS A 185 5.20 0.36 1.12
N TYR A 186 6.19 0.80 1.88
CA TYR A 186 5.99 1.51 3.15
C TYR A 186 7.12 2.52 3.42
N ASN A 187 6.95 3.36 4.44
CA ASN A 187 7.88 4.44 4.79
C ASN A 187 8.17 5.40 3.62
N TRP A 188 7.20 5.55 2.71
CA TRP A 188 7.34 6.43 1.56
C TRP A 188 6.86 7.83 1.92
N THR A 189 7.74 8.84 1.81
CA THR A 189 7.44 10.19 2.32
C THR A 189 7.57 11.32 1.29
N THR A 190 8.10 11.06 0.08
CA THR A 190 8.40 12.12 -0.90
C THR A 190 7.49 12.06 -2.12
N ALA A 191 6.80 13.16 -2.42
CA ALA A 191 5.80 13.28 -3.50
C ALA A 191 6.34 13.13 -4.94
N SER A 192 7.62 13.41 -5.17
CA SER A 192 8.19 13.47 -6.53
C SER A 192 8.85 12.16 -7.00
N SER A 193 8.79 11.10 -6.19
CA SER A 193 9.34 9.79 -6.52
C SER A 193 8.27 8.78 -6.92
N SER A 194 8.68 7.65 -7.51
CA SER A 194 7.77 6.61 -7.99
C SER A 194 8.31 5.19 -7.83
N VAL A 195 7.39 4.25 -7.66
CA VAL A 195 7.63 2.84 -7.98
C VAL A 195 7.16 2.65 -9.42
N THR A 196 8.05 2.33 -10.33
CA THR A 196 7.75 2.29 -11.77
C THR A 196 6.97 1.04 -12.15
N LYS A 197 7.32 -0.10 -11.56
CA LYS A 197 6.58 -1.37 -11.66
C LYS A 197 7.12 -2.39 -10.67
N ILE A 198 6.30 -3.39 -10.36
CA ILE A 198 6.71 -4.59 -9.64
C ILE A 198 6.35 -5.80 -10.49
N LEU A 199 7.33 -6.67 -10.73
CA LEU A 199 7.18 -7.90 -11.49
C LEU A 199 7.30 -9.10 -10.55
N TYR A 200 6.48 -10.12 -10.75
CA TYR A 200 6.44 -11.34 -9.95
C TYR A 200 6.37 -12.59 -10.83
N ASN A 201 7.02 -13.66 -10.39
CA ASN A 201 7.05 -14.96 -11.02
C ASN A 201 7.04 -16.08 -9.96
N HIS A 202 6.39 -17.22 -10.23
CA HIS A 202 6.31 -18.35 -9.31
C HIS A 202 6.12 -19.70 -9.99
#